data_AF-A0A080WQ60-F1
#
_entry.id   AF-A0A080WQ60-F1
#
_cell.length_a   1.000
_cell.length_b   1.000
_cell.length_c   1.000
_cell.angle_alpha   90.00
_cell.angle_beta   90.00
_cell.angle_gamma   90.00
#
_symmetry.space_group_name_H-M   'P 1'
#
loop_
_entity.id
_entity.type
_entity.pdbx_description
1 polymer ?
#
loop_
_entity_poly.entity_id
_entity_poly.type
_entity_poly.pdbx_seq_one_letter_code
_entity_poly.pdbx_strand_id
1 'polypeptide(L)' 'MTSASRSRKLSTTPFVKLDSSGKTKEEELPEYIAEDFYPVYIGDVLASKYLVVAKLGFGSTSTIWLCRDVQYDTVTRRY' A
#
# COMPACT_ATOMS: atom_id res chain seq x y z
N MET A 1 -2.11 -11.32 -39.17
CA MET A 1 -2.24 -11.80 -37.79
C MET A 1 -1.73 -10.71 -36.86
N THR A 2 -2.60 -9.96 -36.20
CA THR A 2 -2.21 -8.93 -35.23
C THR A 2 -3.27 -8.92 -34.12
N SER A 3 -2.90 -9.46 -32.96
CA SER A 3 -3.77 -9.50 -31.78
C SER A 3 -3.81 -8.12 -31.15
N ALA A 4 -4.98 -7.48 -31.17
CA ALA A 4 -5.19 -6.21 -30.48
C ALA A 4 -5.22 -6.44 -28.96
N SER A 5 -4.31 -5.78 -28.25
CA SER A 5 -4.26 -5.77 -26.80
C SER A 5 -5.55 -5.14 -26.24
N ARG A 6 -6.35 -5.96 -25.56
CA ARG A 6 -7.59 -5.56 -24.88
C ARG A 6 -7.27 -4.48 -23.84
N SER A 7 -7.64 -3.23 -24.13
CA SER A 7 -7.52 -2.14 -23.18
C SER A 7 -8.27 -2.50 -21.90
N ARG A 8 -7.53 -2.69 -20.79
CA ARG A 8 -8.13 -2.93 -19.48
C ARG A 8 -8.86 -1.65 -19.10
N LYS A 9 -10.19 -1.63 -19.27
CA LYS A 9 -11.04 -0.58 -18.73
C LYS A 9 -10.82 -0.55 -17.22
N LEU A 10 -10.12 0.45 -16.73
CA LEU A 10 -9.99 0.71 -15.30
C LEU A 10 -11.41 0.98 -14.79
N SER A 11 -11.91 0.09 -13.94
CA SER A 11 -13.20 0.27 -13.30
C SER A 11 -13.14 1.54 -12.47
N THR A 12 -13.85 2.59 -12.87
CA THR A 12 -14.04 3.85 -12.12
C THR A 12 -14.97 3.61 -10.94
N THR A 13 -14.73 2.58 -10.15
CA THR A 13 -15.25 2.52 -8.79
C THR A 13 -14.46 3.56 -7.99
N PRO A 14 -15.11 4.48 -7.26
CA PRO A 14 -14.40 5.40 -6.40
C PRO A 14 -13.51 4.56 -5.48
N PHE A 15 -12.20 4.85 -5.47
CA PHE A 15 -11.29 4.23 -4.54
C PHE A 15 -11.86 4.51 -3.14
N VAL A 16 -12.36 3.46 -2.48
CA VAL A 16 -12.79 3.57 -1.10
C VAL A 16 -11.53 3.90 -0.33
N LYS A 17 -11.44 5.15 0.14
CA LYS A 17 -10.39 5.57 1.04
C LYS A 17 -10.63 4.80 2.34
N LEU A 18 -9.85 3.73 2.52
CA LEU A 18 -9.82 3.02 3.79
C LEU A 18 -9.40 4.05 4.85
N ASP A 19 -10.17 4.10 5.92
CA ASP A 19 -9.91 4.93 7.08
C ASP A 19 -8.62 4.44 7.74
N SER A 20 -7.51 5.10 7.40
CA SER A 20 -6.18 4.80 7.96
C SER A 20 -6.05 5.05 9.46
N SER A 21 -7.12 5.49 10.12
CA SER A 21 -7.17 5.72 11.57
C SER A 21 -7.61 4.47 12.34
N GLY A 22 -8.23 3.49 11.68
CA GLY A 22 -8.67 2.25 12.31
C GLY A 22 -7.50 1.29 12.45
N LYS A 23 -7.32 0.73 13.66
CA LYS A 23 -6.50 -0.46 13.82
C LYS A 23 -7.12 -1.59 13.01
N THR A 24 -6.30 -2.41 12.37
CA THR A 24 -6.83 -3.63 11.75
C THR A 24 -7.33 -4.53 12.88
N LYS A 25 -8.41 -5.30 12.67
CA LYS A 25 -8.94 -6.24 13.68
C LYS A 25 -7.86 -7.17 14.28
N GLU A 26 -6.84 -7.47 13.48
CA GLU A 26 -5.70 -8.27 13.89
C GLU A 26 -4.80 -7.50 14.89
N GLU A 27 -4.64 -6.17 14.77
CA GLU A 27 -3.86 -5.33 15.69
C GLU A 27 -4.56 -5.06 17.04
N GLU A 28 -5.81 -5.51 17.17
CA GLU A 28 -6.53 -5.54 18.43
C GLU A 28 -6.17 -6.78 19.27
N LEU A 29 -5.41 -7.73 18.70
CA LEU A 29 -4.94 -8.89 19.44
C LEU A 29 -3.97 -8.47 20.55
N PRO A 30 -4.10 -9.00 21.78
CA PRO A 30 -3.21 -8.66 22.90
C PRO A 30 -1.73 -8.98 22.63
N GLU A 31 -1.48 -9.94 21.73
CA GLU A 31 -0.15 -10.39 21.34
C GLU A 31 0.50 -9.50 20.28
N TYR A 32 -0.26 -8.57 19.68
CA TYR A 32 0.30 -7.62 18.72
C TYR A 32 0.89 -6.41 19.46
N ILE A 33 2.22 -6.34 19.50
CA ILE A 33 2.98 -5.21 20.03
C ILE A 33 3.61 -4.47 18.84
N ALA A 34 3.16 -3.25 18.57
CA ALA A 34 3.61 -2.49 17.40
C ALA A 34 5.12 -2.19 17.46
N GLU A 35 5.64 -2.02 18.66
CA GLU A 35 7.03 -1.72 18.98
C GLU A 35 8.00 -2.87 18.66
N ASP A 36 7.49 -4.09 18.50
CA ASP A 36 8.30 -5.27 18.13
C ASP A 36 8.61 -5.32 16.62
N PHE A 37 7.92 -4.50 15.82
CA PHE A 37 8.12 -4.42 14.37
C PHE A 37 8.93 -3.18 14.00
N TYR A 38 9.51 -3.21 12.79
CA TYR A 38 10.12 -2.01 12.23
C TYR A 38 9.06 -0.91 12.08
N PRO A 39 9.28 0.31 12.63
CA PRO A 39 8.29 1.37 12.58
C PRO A 39 8.14 1.87 11.14
N VAL A 40 6.91 1.81 10.64
CA VAL A 40 6.54 2.29 9.30
C VAL A 40 5.26 3.11 9.40
N TYR A 41 5.26 4.28 8.78
CA TYR A 41 4.13 5.19 8.73
C TYR A 41 3.67 5.43 7.30
N ILE A 42 2.36 5.70 7.14
CA ILE A 42 1.82 6.11 5.85
C ILE A 42 2.47 7.44 5.45
N GLY A 43 3.04 7.49 4.24
CA GLY A 43 3.83 8.63 3.76
C GLY A 43 5.34 8.40 3.79
N ASP A 44 5.83 7.37 4.48
CA ASP A 44 7.26 7.05 4.48
C ASP A 44 7.75 6.62 3.09
N VAL A 45 9.00 6.96 2.77
CA VAL A 45 9.67 6.49 1.55
C VAL A 45 10.77 5.50 1.93
N LEU A 46 10.49 4.22 1.71
CA LEU A 46 11.46 3.15 1.95
C LEU A 46 12.42 3.01 0.78
N ALA A 47 13.70 2.83 1.08
CA ALA A 47 14.78 2.69 0.10
C ALA A 47 14.80 3.79 -0.98
N SER A 48 14.36 5.01 -0.64
CA SER A 48 14.25 6.16 -1.56
C SER A 48 13.37 5.90 -2.80
N LYS A 49 12.49 4.87 -2.77
CA LYS A 49 11.74 4.41 -3.94
C LYS A 49 10.28 4.05 -3.65
N TYR A 50 9.98 3.54 -2.46
CA TYR A 50 8.67 2.97 -2.17
C TYR A 50 7.91 3.85 -1.17
N LEU A 51 6.95 4.63 -1.67
CA LEU A 51 6.05 5.43 -0.84
C LEU A 51 4.99 4.54 -0.21
N VAL A 52 4.95 4.47 1.10
CA VAL A 52 3.95 3.72 1.86
C VAL A 52 2.60 4.41 1.76
N VAL A 53 1.58 3.70 1.28
CA VAL A 53 0.23 4.26 1.07
C VAL A 53 -0.85 3.63 1.94
N ALA A 54 -0.67 2.38 2.38
CA ALA A 54 -1.58 1.70 3.29
C ALA A 54 -0.90 0.49 3.93
N LYS A 55 -1.35 0.11 5.13
CA LYS A 55 -1.04 -1.20 5.71
C LYS A 55 -1.98 -2.25 5.11
N LEU A 56 -1.44 -3.42 4.75
CA LEU A 56 -2.22 -4.54 4.21
C LEU A 56 -2.44 -5.66 5.24
N GLY A 57 -1.54 -5.80 6.21
CA GLY A 57 -1.66 -6.79 7.26
C GLY A 57 -0.37 -6.97 8.04
N PHE A 58 -0.33 -8.00 8.87
CA PHE A 58 0.88 -8.47 9.54
C PHE A 58 0.87 -9.99 9.65
N GLY A 59 1.98 -10.55 10.14
CA GLY A 59 2.11 -11.93 10.56
C GLY A 59 2.96 -11.98 11.82
N SER A 60 3.28 -13.18 12.31
CA SER A 60 3.96 -13.37 13.60
C SER A 60 5.24 -12.54 13.78
N THR A 61 5.98 -12.27 12.71
CA THR A 61 7.24 -11.51 12.73
C THR A 61 7.39 -10.54 11.55
N SER A 62 6.31 -10.22 10.84
CA SER A 62 6.38 -9.31 9.70
C SER A 62 5.14 -8.42 9.57
N THR A 63 5.30 -7.29 8.89
CA THR A 63 4.20 -6.40 8.50
C THR A 63 4.19 -6.25 6.98
N ILE A 64 3.00 -6.24 6.38
CA ILE A 64 2.82 -6.11 4.94
C ILE A 64 2.26 -4.72 4.63
N TRP A 65 2.95 -3.98 3.76
CA TRP A 65 2.60 -2.62 3.38
C TRP A 65 2.38 -2.52 1.87
N LEU A 66 1.35 -1.78 1.47
CA LEU A 66 1.17 -1.36 0.10
C LEU A 66 2.02 -0.12 -0.15
N CYS A 67 2.86 -0.20 -1.17
CA CYS A 67 3.71 0.92 -1.58
C CYS A 67 3.50 1.28 -3.06
N ARG A 68 3.71 2.55 -3.39
CA ARG A 68 3.84 3.03 -4.77
C ARG A 68 5.29 3.35 -5.09
N ASP A 69 5.71 3.06 -6.31
CA ASP A 69 7.02 3.46 -6.81
C ASP A 69 7.01 4.96 -7.14
N VAL A 70 7.81 5.76 -6.42
CA VAL A 70 7.87 7.21 -6.63
C VAL A 70 8.49 7.61 -7.98
N GLN A 71 9.35 6.76 -8.55
CA GLN A 71 9.98 7.02 -9.85
C GLN A 71 9.00 6.75 -11.00
N TYR A 72 8.06 5.83 -10.82
CA TYR A 72 7.03 5.54 -11.83
C TYR A 72 5.80 6.47 -11.72
N ASP A 73 5.43 6.88 -10.50
CA ASP A 73 4.29 7.80 -10.28
C ASP A 73 4.57 9.21 -10.83
N THR A 74 5.80 9.72 -10.65
CA THR A 74 6.20 11.04 -11.17
C THR A 74 6.18 11.13 -12.69
N VAL A 75 6.44 10.02 -13.38
CA VAL A 75 6.32 9.93 -14.85
C VAL A 75 4.86 9.88 -15.28
N THR A 76 4.02 9.14 -14.55
CA THR A 76 2.61 8.94 -14.90
C THR A 76 1.74 10.18 -14.60
N ARG A 77 2.09 11.02 -13.62
CA ARG A 77 1.36 12.27 -13.28
C ARG A 77 1.63 13.45 -14.21
N ARG A 78 2.57 13.32 -15.15
CA ARG A 78 2.92 14.40 -16.10
C ARG A 78 2.29 14.26 -17.49
N TYR A 79 1.34 13.34 -17.65
CA TYR A 79 0.57 13.15 -18.88
C TYR A 79 -0.92 13.03 -18.59
#